data_AF-X1FH76-F1
#
_entry.id   AF-X1FH76-F1
#
_cell.length_a   1.000
_cell.length_b   1.000
_cell.length_c   1.000
_cell.angle_alpha   90.00
_cell.angle_beta   90.00
_cell.angle_gamma   90.00
#
_symmetry.space_group_name_H-M   'P 1'
#
loop_
_entity.id
_entity.type
_entity.pdbx_description
1 polymer ?
#
loop_
_entity_poly.entity_id
_entity_poly.type
_entity_poly.pdbx_seq_one_letter_code
_entity_poly.pdbx_strand_id
1 'polypeptide(L)'
;MEYIEVQKAIGSTNSRIIFRHVLPNSIAPVIVYGTLMLATAILDCAALGFLGLGAQPPTPEWGAMLSKSYSYIVSGAWWAATFPGMAILFSA
;
A
#
# COMPACT_ATOMS: atom_id res chain seq x y z
N MET A 1 2.71 -24.69 15.90
CA MET A 1 2.78 -24.58 17.38
C MET A 1 3.78 -25.57 17.97
N GLU A 2 3.91 -26.75 17.38
CA GLU A 2 4.89 -27.80 17.75
C GLU A 2 6.31 -27.27 18.01
N TYR A 3 6.85 -26.42 17.14
CA TYR A 3 8.19 -25.83 17.35
C TYR A 3 8.30 -24.97 18.64
N ILE A 4 7.26 -24.22 18.99
CA ILE A 4 7.24 -23.40 20.22
C ILE A 4 7.13 -24.30 21.46
N GLU A 5 6.32 -25.35 21.39
CA GLU A 5 6.15 -26.32 22.48
C GLU A 5 7.45 -27.08 22.74
N VAL A 6 8.16 -27.50 21.69
CA VAL A 6 9.49 -28.11 21.80
C VAL A 6 10.49 -27.16 22.44
N GLN A 7 10.54 -25.88 22.04
CA GLN A 7 11.47 -24.91 22.65
C GLN A 7 11.16 -24.65 24.14
N LYS A 8 9.87 -24.66 24.51
CA LYS A 8 9.46 -24.54 25.91
C LYS A 8 9.83 -25.78 26.73
N ALA A 9 9.68 -26.99 26.16
CA ALA A 9 10.09 -28.24 26.81
C ALA A 9 11.62 -28.30 27.07
N ILE A 10 12.42 -27.61 26.26
CA ILE A 10 13.88 -27.50 26.41
C ILE A 10 14.26 -26.35 27.38
N GLY A 11 13.29 -25.66 27.99
CA GLY A 11 13.51 -24.60 28.98
C GLY A 11 13.88 -23.24 28.39
N SER A 12 13.63 -22.98 27.10
CA SER A 12 13.88 -21.67 26.51
C SER A 12 12.91 -20.61 27.04
N THR A 13 13.43 -19.41 27.33
CA THR A 13 12.60 -18.27 27.74
C THR A 13 11.73 -17.75 26.59
N ASN A 14 10.53 -17.26 26.90
CA ASN A 14 9.58 -16.74 25.90
C ASN A 14 10.21 -15.66 25.02
N SER A 15 11.02 -14.76 25.59
CA SER A 15 11.71 -13.71 24.83
C SER A 15 12.65 -14.30 23.77
N ARG A 16 13.39 -15.37 24.10
CA ARG A 16 14.26 -16.05 23.13
C ARG A 16 13.45 -16.67 22.01
N ILE A 17 12.33 -17.32 22.32
CA ILE A 17 11.45 -17.93 21.32
C ILE A 17 10.89 -16.88 20.37
N ILE A 18 10.41 -15.76 20.90
CA ILE A 18 9.83 -14.67 20.12
C ILE A 18 10.87 -14.08 19.16
N PHE A 19 12.00 -13.59 19.67
CA PHE A 19 12.96 -12.85 18.84
C PHE A 19 13.81 -13.75 17.93
N ARG A 20 14.07 -15.01 18.32
CA ARG A 20 14.94 -15.91 17.56
C ARG A 20 14.18 -16.76 16.54
N HIS A 21 12.89 -16.99 16.76
CA HIS A 21 12.14 -17.96 15.96
C HIS A 21 10.83 -17.41 15.41
N VAL A 22 10.01 -16.78 16.23
CA VAL A 22 8.71 -16.25 15.76
C VAL A 22 8.91 -15.03 14.86
N LEU A 23 9.64 -14.01 15.33
CA LEU A 23 9.85 -12.77 14.59
C LEU A 23 10.50 -13.04 13.22
N PRO A 24 11.64 -13.77 13.13
CA PRO A 24 12.28 -14.03 11.84
C PRO A 24 11.40 -14.84 10.88
N ASN A 25 10.58 -15.76 11.40
CA ASN A 25 9.69 -16.57 10.59
C ASN A 25 8.46 -15.79 10.09
N SER A 26 7.96 -14.84 10.89
CA SER A 26 6.80 -14.02 10.53
C SER A 26 7.14 -12.79 9.68
N ILE A 27 8.41 -12.35 9.62
CA ILE A 27 8.81 -11.19 8.80
C ILE A 27 8.45 -11.40 7.32
N ALA A 28 8.71 -12.59 6.77
CA ALA A 28 8.43 -12.87 5.35
C ALA A 28 6.94 -12.65 4.97
N PRO A 29 5.96 -13.29 5.63
CA PRO A 29 4.55 -13.03 5.34
C PRO A 29 4.10 -11.61 5.70
N VAL A 30 4.69 -10.99 6.74
CA VAL A 30 4.39 -9.58 7.09
C VAL A 30 4.80 -8.63 5.99
N ILE A 31 5.97 -8.83 5.36
CA ILE A 31 6.42 -8.00 4.22
C ILE A 31 5.45 -8.16 3.05
N VAL A 32 5.09 -9.40 2.69
CA VAL A 32 4.12 -9.66 1.60
C VAL A 32 2.79 -8.97 1.88
N TYR A 33 2.24 -9.16 3.08
CA TYR A 33 1.00 -8.50 3.47
C TYR A 33 1.13 -6.96 3.48
N GLY A 34 2.26 -6.45 3.93
CA GLY A 34 2.57 -5.02 3.91
C GLY A 34 2.57 -4.43 2.50
N THR A 35 3.10 -5.15 1.52
CA THR A 35 3.07 -4.71 0.11
C THR A 35 1.64 -4.66 -0.44
N LEU A 36 0.79 -5.66 -0.11
CA LEU A 36 -0.62 -5.66 -0.50
C LEU A 36 -1.41 -4.50 0.13
N MET A 37 -1.10 -4.19 1.40
CA MET A 37 -1.71 -3.05 2.10
C MET A 37 -1.24 -1.71 1.54
N LEU A 38 0.02 -1.61 1.11
CA LEU A 38 0.54 -0.40 0.48
C LEU A 38 -0.18 -0.10 -0.84
N ALA A 39 -0.39 -1.11 -1.68
CA ALA A 39 -1.18 -0.99 -2.91
C ALA A 39 -2.58 -0.41 -2.63
N THR A 40 -3.22 -0.93 -1.59
CA THR A 40 -4.55 -0.48 -1.15
C THR A 40 -4.52 0.97 -0.65
N ALA A 41 -3.52 1.33 0.16
CA ALA A 41 -3.36 2.69 0.67
C ALA A 41 -3.13 3.72 -0.45
N ILE A 42 -2.43 3.34 -1.52
CA ILE A 42 -2.25 4.20 -2.70
C ILE A 42 -3.59 4.45 -3.41
N LEU A 43 -4.39 3.41 -3.61
CA LEU A 43 -5.72 3.53 -4.20
C LEU A 43 -6.64 4.40 -3.34
N ASP A 44 -6.60 4.24 -2.01
CA ASP A 44 -7.36 5.07 -1.07
C ASP A 44 -6.93 6.54 -1.15
N CYS A 45 -5.63 6.83 -1.17
CA CYS A 45 -5.11 8.19 -1.34
C CYS A 45 -5.57 8.81 -2.67
N ALA A 46 -5.48 8.05 -3.77
CA ALA A 46 -5.92 8.52 -5.09
C ALA A 46 -7.44 8.76 -5.13
N ALA A 47 -8.24 7.91 -4.48
CA ALA A 47 -9.67 8.11 -4.37
C ALA A 47 -10.01 9.37 -3.56
N LEU A 48 -9.33 9.61 -2.44
CA LEU A 48 -9.48 10.84 -1.66
C LEU A 48 -9.03 12.07 -2.46
N GLY A 49 -7.93 11.99 -3.20
CA GLY A 49 -7.46 13.02 -4.13
C GLY A 49 -8.49 13.32 -5.22
N PHE A 50 -9.12 12.29 -5.77
CA PHE A 50 -10.18 12.40 -6.76
C PHE A 50 -11.42 13.14 -6.22
N LEU A 51 -11.80 12.87 -4.97
CA LEU A 51 -12.87 13.55 -4.25
C LEU A 51 -12.50 14.98 -3.81
N GLY A 52 -11.26 15.43 -4.04
CA GLY A 52 -10.78 16.76 -3.65
C GLY A 52 -10.30 16.86 -2.19
N LEU A 53 -10.19 15.73 -1.48
CA LEU A 53 -9.67 15.65 -0.11
C LEU A 53 -8.15 15.39 -0.06
N GLY A 54 -7.51 15.24 -1.21
CA GLY A 54 -6.06 15.09 -1.33
C GLY A 54 -5.29 16.41 -1.28
N ALA A 55 -4.01 16.34 -1.64
CA ALA A 55 -3.12 17.48 -1.63
C ALA A 55 -3.61 18.58 -2.60
N GLN A 56 -3.73 19.81 -2.10
CA GLN A 56 -4.25 20.93 -2.87
C GLN A 56 -3.16 21.54 -3.76
N PRO A 57 -3.51 22.18 -4.90
CA PRO A 57 -2.53 22.93 -5.70
C PRO A 57 -1.75 23.91 -4.80
N PRO A 58 -0.40 24.04 -4.93
CA PRO A 58 0.44 23.70 -6.09
C PRO A 58 1.07 22.30 -6.07
N THR A 59 0.83 21.47 -5.04
CA THR A 59 1.44 20.14 -4.98
C THR A 59 0.81 19.20 -6.02
N PRO A 60 1.61 18.47 -6.82
CA PRO A 60 1.08 17.52 -7.78
C PRO A 60 0.46 16.31 -7.08
N GLU A 61 -0.80 16.00 -7.39
CA GLU A 61 -1.52 14.86 -6.86
C GLU A 61 -2.32 14.18 -8.01
N TRP A 62 -2.15 12.87 -8.16
CA TRP A 62 -2.65 12.11 -9.32
C TRP A 62 -4.18 11.90 -9.32
N GLY A 63 -4.81 11.69 -8.17
CA GLY A 63 -6.28 11.60 -8.05
C GLY A 63 -7.02 12.87 -8.47
N ALA A 64 -6.53 14.04 -8.05
CA ALA A 64 -7.03 15.36 -8.39
C ALA A 64 -6.78 15.68 -9.88
N MET A 65 -5.66 15.20 -10.45
CA MET A 65 -5.44 15.25 -11.90
C MET A 65 -6.48 14.42 -12.67
N LEU A 66 -6.80 13.21 -12.21
CA LEU A 66 -7.88 12.40 -12.76
C LEU A 66 -9.25 13.10 -12.70
N SER A 67 -9.57 13.70 -11.55
CA SER A 67 -10.82 14.46 -11.34
C SER A 67 -10.98 15.60 -12.34
N LYS A 68 -9.92 16.40 -12.54
CA LYS A 68 -9.90 17.49 -13.54
C LYS A 68 -9.98 16.99 -14.98
N SER A 69 -9.51 15.78 -15.25
CA SER A 69 -9.44 15.23 -16.60
C SER A 69 -10.82 14.93 -17.21
N TYR A 70 -11.87 14.76 -16.40
CA TYR A 70 -13.24 14.57 -16.90
C TYR A 70 -13.69 15.66 -17.87
N SER A 71 -13.36 16.93 -17.60
CA SER A 71 -13.68 18.05 -18.49
C SER A 71 -12.85 18.07 -19.77
N TYR A 72 -11.66 17.48 -19.73
CA TYR A 72 -10.70 17.44 -20.84
C TYR A 72 -10.90 16.24 -21.79
N ILE A 73 -11.49 15.15 -21.30
CA ILE A 73 -11.80 13.97 -22.11
C ILE A 73 -12.77 14.33 -23.25
N VAL A 74 -13.81 15.11 -22.96
CA VAL A 74 -14.82 15.52 -23.95
C VAL A 74 -14.25 16.46 -25.01
N SER A 75 -13.17 17.18 -24.69
CA SER A 75 -12.44 18.07 -25.62
C SER A 75 -11.34 17.35 -26.42
N GLY A 76 -11.25 16.02 -26.32
CA GLY A 76 -10.31 15.19 -27.09
C GLY A 76 -8.97 14.93 -26.40
N ALA A 77 -8.74 15.49 -25.21
CA ALA A 77 -7.52 15.29 -24.42
C ALA A 77 -7.61 14.06 -23.49
N TRP A 78 -7.91 12.90 -24.06
CA TRP A 78 -8.04 11.62 -23.35
C TRP A 78 -6.79 11.26 -22.54
N TRP A 79 -5.61 11.66 -23.02
CA TRP A 79 -4.32 11.39 -22.37
C TRP A 79 -4.21 12.01 -20.97
N ALA A 80 -4.94 13.09 -20.70
CA ALA A 80 -4.95 13.75 -19.40
C ALA A 80 -5.42 12.81 -18.28
N ALA A 81 -6.36 11.90 -18.59
CA ALA A 81 -6.81 10.88 -17.65
C ALA A 81 -5.94 9.62 -17.67
N THR A 82 -5.41 9.23 -18.83
CA THR A 82 -4.65 7.99 -18.99
C THR A 82 -3.30 8.01 -18.25
N PHE A 83 -2.55 9.12 -18.31
CA PHE A 83 -1.24 9.17 -17.66
C PHE A 83 -1.29 9.05 -16.13
N PRO A 84 -2.13 9.82 -15.40
CA PRO A 84 -2.24 9.66 -13.95
C PRO A 84 -2.83 8.30 -13.56
N GLY A 85 -3.77 7.76 -14.36
CA GLY A 85 -4.31 6.41 -14.15
C GLY A 85 -3.25 5.31 -14.28
N MET A 86 -2.38 5.39 -15.28
CA MET A 86 -1.24 4.47 -15.42
C MET A 86 -0.23 4.63 -14.29
N ALA A 87 0.05 5.87 -13.86
CA ALA A 87 0.96 6.13 -12.74
C ALA A 87 0.47 5.46 -11.45
N ILE A 88 -0.83 5.60 -11.14
CA ILE A 88 -1.46 4.92 -10.00
C ILE A 88 -1.36 3.40 -10.16
N LEU A 89 -1.70 2.86 -11.34
CA LEU A 89 -1.66 1.43 -11.63
C LEU A 89 -0.28 0.79 -11.44
N PHE A 90 0.80 1.49 -11.83
CA PHE A 90 2.16 0.96 -11.67
C PHE A 90 2.73 1.19 -10.27
N SER A 91 2.14 2.09 -9.49
CA SER A 91 2.57 2.37 -8.12
C SER A 91 1.90 1.46 -7.08
N ALA A 92 0.67 1.03 -7.35
CA ALA A 92 -0.08 0.08 -6.53
C ALA A 92 0.36 -1.36 -6.82
#